data_AF-A0A8J4SJC7-F1
#
_entry.id   AF-A0A8J4SJC7-F1
#
_cell.length_a   1.000
_cell.length_b   1.000
_cell.length_c   1.000
_cell.angle_alpha   90.00
_cell.angle_beta   90.00
_cell.angle_gamma   90.00
#
_symmetry.space_group_name_H-M   'P 1'
#
loop_
_entity.id
_entity.type
_entity.pdbx_description
1 polymer ?
#
loop_
_entity_poly.entity_id
_entity_poly.type
_entity_poly.pdbx_seq_one_letter_code
_entity_poly.pdbx_strand_id
1 'polypeptide(L)'
;MITSKEIKQIYTSELASQLEVEAKSEQGNRYWISVVSASHVEKGVEGGFAQLCHGKAAPLRRMNAGDWLIYYSPRTSLHGGKVLQAFTAIGRVADNQVYTYRMSDSFVPYRRNVQYYPCQQVKIADLLDQLILTRGQARWGYQFRYGHLQIQREDFLKIAVAMLGTEIETC
;
A
#
# COMPACT_ATOMS: atom_id res chain seq x y z
N MET A 1 -30.81 -5.98 -11.61
CA MET A 1 -29.74 -4.97 -11.55
C MET A 1 -29.08 -5.13 -10.19
N ILE A 2 -27.79 -5.47 -10.15
CA ILE A 2 -27.08 -5.65 -8.88
C ILE A 2 -26.91 -4.27 -8.25
N THR A 3 -27.27 -4.13 -6.98
CA THR A 3 -27.18 -2.85 -6.26
C THR A 3 -25.72 -2.54 -5.89
N SER A 4 -25.38 -1.26 -5.68
CA SER A 4 -24.04 -0.86 -5.21
C SER A 4 -23.64 -1.52 -3.89
N LYS A 5 -24.64 -1.89 -3.06
CA LYS A 5 -24.45 -2.60 -1.79
C LYS A 5 -24.05 -4.07 -2.03
N GLU A 6 -24.72 -4.75 -2.96
CA GLU A 6 -24.40 -6.13 -3.34
C GLU A 6 -23.04 -6.23 -4.04
N ILE A 7 -22.70 -5.26 -4.91
CA ILE A 7 -21.37 -5.17 -5.53
C ILE A 7 -20.30 -5.05 -4.45
N LYS A 8 -20.47 -4.15 -3.48
CA LYS A 8 -19.50 -3.97 -2.38
C LYS A 8 -19.34 -5.23 -1.55
N GLN A 9 -20.43 -5.94 -1.24
CA GLN A 9 -20.39 -7.19 -0.49
C GLN A 9 -19.62 -8.30 -1.23
N ILE A 10 -19.84 -8.45 -2.54
CA ILE A 10 -19.13 -9.44 -3.37
C ILE A 10 -17.63 -9.12 -3.38
N TYR A 11 -17.25 -7.87 -3.64
CA TYR A 11 -15.84 -7.44 -3.61
C TYR A 11 -15.20 -7.69 -2.24
N THR A 12 -15.90 -7.38 -1.14
CA THR A 12 -15.41 -7.64 0.21
C THR A 12 -15.20 -9.14 0.45
N SER A 13 -16.12 -9.99 0.00
CA SER A 13 -16.01 -11.45 0.18
C SER A 13 -14.88 -12.08 -0.66
N GLU A 14 -14.69 -11.58 -1.88
CA GLU A 14 -13.63 -12.04 -2.77
C GLU A 14 -12.26 -11.57 -2.26
N LEU A 15 -12.19 -10.35 -1.73
CA LEU A 15 -10.98 -9.80 -1.12
C LEU A 15 -10.64 -10.46 0.21
N ALA A 16 -11.63 -10.77 1.05
CA ALA A 16 -11.44 -11.59 2.25
C ALA A 16 -10.88 -12.97 1.88
N SER A 17 -11.49 -13.62 0.87
CA SER A 17 -11.02 -14.91 0.36
C SER A 17 -9.60 -14.82 -0.20
N GLN A 18 -9.26 -13.74 -0.91
CA GLN A 18 -7.89 -13.49 -1.40
C GLN A 18 -6.91 -13.26 -0.25
N LEU A 19 -7.25 -12.44 0.74
CA LEU A 19 -6.43 -12.22 1.93
C LEU A 19 -6.25 -13.51 2.73
N GLU A 20 -7.26 -14.38 2.76
CA GLU A 20 -7.22 -15.67 3.44
C GLU A 20 -6.40 -16.72 2.68
N VAL A 21 -6.46 -16.71 1.35
CA VAL A 21 -5.54 -17.49 0.49
C VAL A 21 -4.10 -17.05 0.71
N GLU A 22 -3.85 -15.73 0.74
CA GLU A 22 -2.53 -15.17 1.06
C GLU A 22 -2.12 -15.46 2.50
N ALA A 23 -3.11 -15.56 3.40
CA ALA A 23 -2.86 -15.99 4.74
C ALA A 23 -2.36 -17.46 4.78
N LYS A 24 -2.77 -18.29 3.82
CA LYS A 24 -2.45 -19.72 3.78
C LYS A 24 -1.32 -20.07 2.78
N SER A 25 -0.88 -19.14 1.93
CA SER A 25 0.12 -19.42 0.90
C SER A 25 1.55 -19.48 1.47
N GLU A 26 2.23 -20.62 1.31
CA GLU A 26 3.67 -20.75 1.61
C GLU A 26 4.58 -20.20 0.50
N GLN A 27 4.06 -19.99 -0.72
CA GLN A 27 4.75 -19.25 -1.78
C GLN A 27 4.55 -17.72 -1.65
N GLY A 28 5.31 -17.11 -0.75
CA GLY A 28 6.33 -16.10 -1.08
C GLY A 28 5.97 -14.69 -1.55
N ASN A 29 4.72 -14.21 -1.49
CA ASN A 29 4.46 -12.78 -1.78
C ASN A 29 5.10 -11.89 -0.72
N ARG A 30 5.84 -10.86 -1.15
CA ARG A 30 6.42 -9.87 -0.24
C ARG A 30 5.44 -8.73 -0.03
N TYR A 31 5.53 -8.14 1.15
CA TYR A 31 4.66 -7.05 1.56
C TYR A 31 5.49 -5.79 1.73
N TRP A 32 5.08 -4.72 1.09
CA TRP A 32 5.83 -3.49 1.02
C TRP A 32 5.03 -2.31 1.57
N ILE A 33 5.71 -1.42 2.29
CA ILE A 33 5.23 -0.07 2.55
C ILE A 33 6.04 0.91 1.72
N SER A 34 5.35 1.88 1.12
CA SER A 34 5.95 3.04 0.48
C SER A 34 5.48 4.35 1.08
N VAL A 35 6.40 5.28 1.28
CA VAL A 35 6.16 6.55 1.96
C VAL A 35 6.02 7.64 0.92
N VAL A 36 4.78 8.09 0.69
CA VAL A 36 4.43 9.04 -0.38
C VAL A 36 3.31 9.94 0.11
N SER A 37 3.34 11.24 -0.24
CA SER A 37 2.26 12.17 0.13
C SER A 37 0.93 11.74 -0.51
N ALA A 38 -0.20 11.91 0.20
CA ALA A 38 -1.50 11.41 -0.25
C ALA A 38 -1.88 11.87 -1.67
N SER A 39 -1.68 13.15 -1.99
CA SER A 39 -1.96 13.71 -3.33
C SER A 39 -1.12 13.10 -4.47
N HIS A 40 0.04 12.51 -4.16
CA HIS A 40 0.82 11.74 -5.16
C HIS A 40 0.35 10.29 -5.24
N VAL A 41 -0.08 9.72 -4.11
CA VAL A 41 -0.69 8.39 -4.08
C VAL A 41 -1.96 8.38 -4.92
N GLU A 42 -2.84 9.37 -4.77
CA GLU A 42 -4.09 9.51 -5.54
C GLU A 42 -3.84 9.46 -7.06
N LYS A 43 -2.84 10.18 -7.55
CA LYS A 43 -2.45 10.14 -8.98
C LYS A 43 -1.99 8.76 -9.43
N GLY A 44 -1.26 8.05 -8.55
CA GLY A 44 -0.82 6.68 -8.81
C GLY A 44 -1.99 5.70 -8.83
N VAL A 45 -2.95 5.87 -7.92
CA VAL A 45 -4.17 5.08 -7.84
C VAL A 45 -5.03 5.27 -9.09
N GLU A 46 -5.30 6.52 -9.46
CA GLU A 46 -6.07 6.87 -10.66
C GLU A 46 -5.41 6.33 -11.94
N GLY A 47 -4.08 6.37 -12.01
CA GLY A 47 -3.32 5.87 -13.16
C GLY A 47 -2.93 4.39 -13.13
N GLY A 48 -3.25 3.65 -12.06
CA GLY A 48 -2.88 2.23 -11.93
C GLY A 48 -1.37 1.97 -11.85
N PHE A 49 -0.58 2.90 -11.28
CA PHE A 49 0.87 2.76 -11.19
C PHE A 49 1.45 3.12 -9.82
N ALA A 50 2.62 2.57 -9.52
CA ALA A 50 3.51 3.02 -8.46
C ALA A 50 4.66 3.86 -9.01
N GLN A 51 4.90 5.03 -8.42
CA GLN A 51 6.08 5.86 -8.66
C GLN A 51 6.69 6.24 -7.31
N LEU A 52 7.89 5.74 -7.00
CA LEU A 52 8.46 5.79 -5.66
C LEU A 52 9.76 6.61 -5.61
N CYS A 53 10.08 7.13 -4.42
CA CYS A 53 11.37 7.76 -4.10
C CYS A 53 11.86 8.77 -5.17
N HIS A 54 11.01 9.74 -5.53
CA HIS A 54 11.28 10.74 -6.57
C HIS A 54 11.44 10.16 -7.99
N GLY A 55 10.78 9.03 -8.27
CA GLY A 55 10.80 8.39 -9.57
C GLY A 55 12.00 7.47 -9.81
N LYS A 56 12.67 7.00 -8.75
CA LYS A 56 13.81 6.08 -8.85
C LYS A 56 13.36 4.66 -9.19
N ALA A 57 14.14 3.97 -10.02
CA ALA A 57 13.88 2.58 -10.40
C ALA A 57 14.16 1.56 -9.28
N ALA A 58 15.17 1.81 -8.44
CA ALA A 58 15.65 0.82 -7.49
C ALA A 58 14.57 0.30 -6.52
N PRO A 59 13.73 1.14 -5.89
CA PRO A 59 12.58 0.67 -5.10
C PRO A 59 11.65 -0.25 -5.88
N LEU A 60 11.29 0.16 -7.11
CA LEU A 60 10.35 -0.56 -7.95
C LEU A 60 10.86 -1.93 -8.37
N ARG A 61 12.18 -2.07 -8.61
CA ARG A 61 12.82 -3.33 -9.00
C ARG A 61 12.89 -4.37 -7.88
N ARG A 62 12.68 -3.99 -6.62
CA ARG A 62 12.68 -4.95 -5.50
C ARG A 62 11.37 -5.73 -5.38
N MET A 63 10.29 -5.17 -5.91
CA MET A 63 8.98 -5.81 -5.91
C MET A 63 8.89 -6.84 -7.04
N ASN A 64 8.04 -7.85 -6.92
CA ASN A 64 7.72 -8.82 -7.97
C ASN A 64 6.22 -8.78 -8.30
N ALA A 65 5.84 -9.28 -9.46
CA ALA A 65 4.44 -9.54 -9.77
C ALA A 65 3.83 -10.39 -8.65
N GLY A 66 2.66 -9.97 -8.16
CA GLY A 66 1.98 -10.62 -7.04
C GLY A 66 2.30 -10.03 -5.66
N ASP A 67 3.41 -9.29 -5.50
CA ASP A 67 3.73 -8.59 -4.24
C ASP A 67 2.65 -7.56 -3.88
N TRP A 68 2.52 -7.30 -2.58
CA TRP A 68 1.59 -6.31 -2.05
C TRP A 68 2.28 -4.99 -1.74
N LEU A 69 1.59 -3.89 -2.03
CA LEU A 69 2.04 -2.54 -1.77
C LEU A 69 0.99 -1.77 -0.97
N ILE A 70 1.41 -1.25 0.19
CA ILE A 70 0.64 -0.30 0.99
C ILE A 70 1.35 1.06 0.96
N TYR A 71 0.57 2.12 0.77
CA TYR A 71 1.06 3.49 0.91
C TYR A 71 0.84 4.02 2.31
N TYR A 72 1.91 4.49 2.94
CA TYR A 72 1.86 5.33 4.13
C TYR A 72 2.12 6.79 3.73
N SER A 73 1.17 7.66 4.06
CA SER A 73 1.25 9.09 3.78
C SER A 73 1.47 9.89 5.06
N PRO A 74 2.70 10.40 5.29
CA PRO A 74 2.98 11.22 6.46
C PRO A 74 2.29 12.59 6.36
N ARG A 75 2.08 13.09 5.14
CA ARG A 75 1.43 14.39 4.86
C ARG A 75 0.51 14.29 3.65
N THR A 76 -0.42 15.23 3.54
CA THR A 76 -1.36 15.32 2.41
C THR A 76 -0.67 15.69 1.09
N SER A 77 0.36 16.54 1.15
CA SER A 77 1.12 17.02 -0.01
C SER A 77 2.61 17.11 0.30
N LEU A 78 3.45 17.00 -0.74
CA LEU A 78 4.90 17.05 -0.62
C LEU A 78 5.39 18.41 -0.06
N HIS A 79 4.84 19.50 -0.57
CA HIS A 79 5.15 20.87 -0.13
C HIS A 79 3.97 21.44 0.64
N GLY A 80 4.19 21.87 1.88
CA GLY A 80 3.17 22.55 2.70
C GLY A 80 1.97 21.71 3.13
N GLY A 81 1.95 20.40 2.88
CA GLY A 81 0.85 19.52 3.27
C GLY A 81 0.64 19.46 4.79
N LYS A 82 -0.60 19.25 5.22
CA LYS A 82 -0.90 18.98 6.64
C LYS A 82 -0.40 17.59 7.02
N VAL A 83 -0.13 17.39 8.31
CA VAL A 83 0.20 16.06 8.85
C VAL A 83 -1.00 15.14 8.62
N LEU A 84 -0.74 13.97 8.05
CA LEU A 84 -1.77 12.96 7.75
C LEU A 84 -1.55 11.68 8.54
N GLN A 85 -0.33 11.12 8.48
CA GLN A 85 0.11 9.91 9.17
C GLN A 85 -0.90 8.76 9.06
N ALA A 86 -1.21 8.38 7.83
CA ALA A 86 -2.21 7.36 7.54
C ALA A 86 -1.75 6.41 6.44
N PHE A 87 -2.26 5.19 6.47
CA PHE A 87 -2.26 4.30 5.31
C PHE A 87 -3.37 4.73 4.36
N THR A 88 -3.05 4.95 3.09
CA THR A 88 -3.91 5.70 2.15
C THR A 88 -4.29 4.93 0.89
N ALA A 89 -3.52 3.92 0.50
CA ALA A 89 -3.86 3.03 -0.59
C ALA A 89 -3.22 1.66 -0.39
N ILE A 90 -3.87 0.64 -0.94
CA ILE A 90 -3.39 -0.75 -0.95
C ILE A 90 -3.62 -1.34 -2.33
N GLY A 91 -2.64 -2.08 -2.84
CA GLY A 91 -2.68 -2.66 -4.17
C GLY A 91 -1.72 -3.83 -4.34
N ARG A 92 -1.90 -4.56 -5.43
CA ARG A 92 -1.06 -5.68 -5.83
C ARG A 92 -0.25 -5.33 -7.08
N VAL A 93 1.03 -5.67 -7.06
CA VAL A 93 1.92 -5.44 -8.19
C VAL A 93 1.49 -6.33 -9.36
N ALA A 94 1.14 -5.71 -10.48
CA ALA A 94 0.46 -6.41 -11.58
C ALA A 94 1.42 -7.27 -12.43
N ASP A 95 2.65 -6.78 -12.64
CA ASP A 95 3.64 -7.43 -13.50
C ASP A 95 5.08 -7.17 -13.00
N ASN A 96 6.06 -7.74 -13.70
CA ASN A 96 7.49 -7.57 -13.41
C ASN A 96 8.14 -6.37 -14.12
N GLN A 97 7.38 -5.59 -14.88
CA GLN A 97 7.92 -4.56 -15.75
C GLN A 97 8.04 -3.21 -15.01
N VAL A 98 9.27 -2.71 -14.94
CA VAL A 98 9.55 -1.32 -14.56
C VAL A 98 9.82 -0.52 -15.84
N TYR A 99 9.05 0.54 -16.08
CA TYR A 99 9.12 1.33 -17.30
C TYR A 99 9.30 2.82 -16.98
N THR A 100 9.78 3.59 -17.95
CA THR A 100 9.90 5.05 -17.82
C THR A 100 8.63 5.74 -18.31
N TYR A 101 8.31 6.89 -17.72
CA TYR A 101 7.18 7.72 -18.15
C TYR A 101 7.62 9.17 -18.22
N ARG A 102 7.64 9.77 -19.42
CA ARG A 102 8.04 11.17 -19.59
C ARG A 102 6.92 12.09 -19.10
N MET A 103 7.15 12.80 -18.00
CA MET A 103 6.24 13.83 -17.49
C MET A 103 6.59 15.22 -18.01
N SER A 104 7.87 15.48 -18.26
CA SER A 104 8.40 16.69 -18.90
C SER A 104 9.78 16.38 -19.50
N ASP A 105 10.38 17.34 -20.19
CA ASP A 105 11.72 17.17 -20.77
C ASP A 105 12.82 16.93 -19.72
N SER A 106 12.64 17.47 -18.51
CA SER A 106 13.60 17.32 -17.41
C SER A 106 13.20 16.26 -16.38
N PHE A 107 12.02 15.63 -16.52
CA PHE A 107 11.52 14.65 -15.54
C PHE A 107 10.90 13.43 -16.21
N VAL A 108 11.66 12.32 -16.18
CA VAL A 108 11.30 11.00 -16.70
C VAL A 108 11.39 9.97 -15.57
N PRO A 109 10.39 9.88 -14.68
CA PRO A 109 10.36 8.89 -13.61
C PRO A 109 10.20 7.47 -14.12
N TYR A 110 10.60 6.52 -13.26
CA TYR A 110 10.24 5.12 -13.39
C TYR A 110 8.90 4.82 -12.72
N ARG A 111 8.11 3.96 -13.34
CA ARG A 111 6.80 3.48 -12.90
C ARG A 111 6.71 1.96 -13.00
N ARG A 112 5.73 1.41 -12.30
CA ARG A 112 5.34 -0.01 -12.36
C ARG A 112 3.84 -0.13 -12.17
N ASN A 113 3.21 -1.07 -12.88
CA ASN A 113 1.76 -1.26 -12.80
C ASN A 113 1.35 -1.88 -11.45
N VAL A 114 0.28 -1.34 -10.87
CA VAL A 114 -0.31 -1.81 -9.61
C VAL A 114 -1.82 -1.83 -9.77
N GLN A 115 -2.43 -2.95 -9.41
CA GLN A 115 -3.87 -3.08 -9.28
C GLN A 115 -4.27 -2.64 -7.88
N TYR A 116 -4.94 -1.49 -7.76
CA TYR A 116 -5.40 -0.96 -6.47
C TYR A 116 -6.78 -1.47 -6.11
N TYR A 117 -7.01 -1.62 -4.80
CA TYR A 117 -8.29 -2.01 -4.24
C TYR A 117 -8.99 -0.80 -3.60
N PRO A 118 -10.34 -0.70 -3.69
CA PRO A 118 -11.09 0.26 -2.89
C PRO A 118 -10.82 0.03 -1.40
N CYS A 119 -10.42 1.08 -0.70
CA CYS A 119 -10.04 0.99 0.71
C CYS A 119 -10.41 2.26 1.48
N GLN A 120 -10.52 2.15 2.80
CA GLN A 120 -10.58 3.29 3.70
C GLN A 120 -9.18 3.70 4.15
N GLN A 121 -9.01 4.99 4.43
CA GLN A 121 -7.80 5.51 5.04
C GLN A 121 -7.75 5.11 6.53
N VAL A 122 -6.60 4.62 6.99
CA VAL A 122 -6.41 4.21 8.40
C VAL A 122 -5.28 5.01 9.04
N LYS A 123 -5.53 5.64 10.20
CA LYS A 123 -4.47 6.36 10.92
C LYS A 123 -3.49 5.36 11.50
N ILE A 124 -2.19 5.60 11.35
CA ILE A 124 -1.19 4.70 11.94
C ILE A 124 -1.30 4.66 13.47
N ALA A 125 -1.75 5.77 14.08
CA ALA A 125 -1.99 5.88 15.52
C ALA A 125 -2.89 4.76 16.06
N ASP A 126 -3.89 4.33 15.28
CA ASP A 126 -4.85 3.30 15.68
C ASP A 126 -4.24 1.89 15.69
N LEU A 127 -3.07 1.72 15.05
CA LEU A 127 -2.37 0.44 14.87
C LEU A 127 -1.00 0.38 15.57
N LEU A 128 -0.51 1.47 16.18
CA LEU A 128 0.87 1.56 16.68
C LEU A 128 1.27 0.41 17.61
N ASP A 129 0.37 -0.01 18.52
CA ASP A 129 0.64 -1.07 19.49
C ASP A 129 0.38 -2.48 18.94
N GLN A 130 -0.16 -2.58 17.73
CA GLN A 130 -0.54 -3.85 17.10
C GLN A 130 0.50 -4.33 16.10
N LEU A 131 1.25 -3.43 15.46
CA LEU A 131 2.23 -3.77 14.43
C LEU A 131 3.58 -4.11 15.05
N ILE A 132 4.20 -5.20 14.61
CA ILE A 132 5.58 -5.59 14.92
C ILE A 132 6.54 -4.44 14.57
N LEU A 133 6.28 -3.73 13.46
CA LEU A 133 7.04 -2.58 12.99
C LEU A 133 7.12 -1.43 14.02
N THR A 134 6.11 -1.25 14.87
CA THR A 134 5.96 -0.04 15.70
C THR A 134 5.79 -0.31 17.20
N ARG A 135 5.29 -1.49 17.60
CA ARG A 135 4.97 -1.80 18.99
C ARG A 135 6.22 -1.71 19.88
N GLY A 136 6.10 -0.99 20.99
CA GLY A 136 7.19 -0.78 21.94
C GLY A 136 8.31 0.15 21.44
N GLN A 137 8.16 0.80 20.28
CA GLN A 137 9.17 1.69 19.69
C GLN A 137 8.80 3.16 19.90
N ALA A 138 9.49 3.83 20.83
CA ALA A 138 9.28 5.27 21.07
C ALA A 138 9.54 6.15 19.83
N ARG A 139 10.42 5.69 18.92
CA ARG A 139 10.76 6.37 17.66
C ARG A 139 10.27 5.58 16.43
N TRP A 140 9.05 5.04 16.49
CA TRP A 140 8.43 4.25 15.42
C TRP A 140 8.53 4.91 14.03
N GLY A 141 8.44 6.24 13.95
CA GLY A 141 8.51 7.01 12.70
C GLY A 141 9.83 6.84 11.93
N TYR A 142 10.91 6.43 12.61
CA TYR A 142 12.23 6.27 12.02
C TYR A 142 12.28 5.19 10.93
N GLN A 143 11.45 4.15 11.04
CA GLN A 143 11.36 3.07 10.04
C GLN A 143 10.95 3.59 8.65
N PHE A 144 10.13 4.65 8.62
CA PHE A 144 9.58 5.23 7.39
C PHE A 144 10.56 6.16 6.65
N ARG A 145 11.71 6.52 7.26
CA ARG A 145 12.67 7.45 6.65
C ARG A 145 13.26 6.97 5.32
N TYR A 146 13.26 5.66 5.10
CA TYR A 146 13.83 5.03 3.90
C TYR A 146 12.93 5.14 2.66
N GLY A 147 11.69 5.61 2.81
CA GLY A 147 10.79 5.84 1.69
C GLY A 147 10.12 4.58 1.13
N HIS A 148 10.73 3.40 1.31
CA HIS A 148 10.20 2.12 0.86
C HIS A 148 10.85 0.96 1.64
N LEU A 149 10.04 0.14 2.31
CA LEU A 149 10.49 -0.95 3.18
C LEU A 149 9.62 -2.19 3.02
N GLN A 150 10.24 -3.35 3.21
CA GLN A 150 9.53 -4.63 3.31
C GLN A 150 9.01 -4.78 4.75
N ILE A 151 7.81 -5.33 4.91
CA ILE A 151 7.21 -5.65 6.21
C ILE A 151 6.87 -7.14 6.29
N GLN A 152 6.64 -7.61 7.52
CA GLN A 152 6.18 -8.96 7.76
C GLN A 152 4.71 -9.12 7.39
N ARG A 153 4.32 -10.35 7.08
CA ARG A 153 2.95 -10.71 6.69
C ARG A 153 1.94 -10.32 7.78
N GLU A 154 2.29 -10.50 9.04
CA GLU A 154 1.42 -10.20 10.19
C GLU A 154 1.06 -8.71 10.26
N ASP A 155 2.02 -7.83 9.97
CA ASP A 155 1.78 -6.39 9.93
C ASP A 155 0.93 -6.02 8.72
N PHE A 156 1.24 -6.61 7.56
CA PHE A 156 0.45 -6.42 6.36
C PHE A 156 -1.02 -6.78 6.60
N LEU A 157 -1.30 -7.95 7.16
CA LEU A 157 -2.67 -8.42 7.39
C LEU A 157 -3.45 -7.47 8.30
N LYS A 158 -2.85 -7.01 9.40
CA LYS A 158 -3.50 -6.04 10.31
C LYS A 158 -3.84 -4.73 9.61
N ILE A 159 -2.92 -4.19 8.81
CA ILE A 159 -3.15 -2.95 8.07
C ILE A 159 -4.21 -3.18 6.98
N ALA A 160 -4.09 -4.27 6.22
CA ALA A 160 -5.01 -4.63 5.14
C ALA A 160 -6.44 -4.81 5.66
N VAL A 161 -6.64 -5.53 6.76
CA VAL A 161 -7.93 -5.69 7.44
C VAL A 161 -8.54 -4.33 7.78
N ALA A 162 -7.77 -3.46 8.43
CA ALA A 162 -8.24 -2.13 8.81
C ALA A 162 -8.61 -1.29 7.56
N MET A 163 -7.82 -1.39 6.49
CA MET A 163 -8.04 -0.63 5.26
C MET A 163 -9.18 -1.18 4.39
N LEU A 164 -9.44 -2.48 4.42
CA LEU A 164 -10.38 -3.14 3.51
C LEU A 164 -11.72 -3.46 4.17
N GLY A 165 -11.81 -3.33 5.50
CA GLY A 165 -13.06 -3.51 6.24
C GLY A 165 -13.49 -4.97 6.37
N THR A 166 -12.56 -5.90 6.21
CA THR A 166 -12.77 -7.35 6.40
C THR A 166 -12.33 -7.73 7.81
N GLU A 167 -13.26 -8.00 8.71
CA GLU A 167 -12.97 -8.75 9.93
C GLU A 167 -12.39 -10.11 9.50
N ILE A 168 -11.09 -10.33 9.68
CA ILE A 168 -10.53 -11.67 9.61
C ILE A 168 -10.68 -12.22 11.01
N GLU A 169 -11.62 -13.17 11.18
CA GLU A 169 -11.67 -14.01 12.38
C GLU A 169 -10.34 -14.77 12.47
N THR A 170 -9.43 -14.29 13.33
CA THR A 170 -8.29 -15.09 13.76
C THR A 170 -8.81 -16.19 14.66
N CYS A 171 -8.87 -17.43 14.13
CA CYS A 171 -8.98 -18.65 14.93
C CYS A 171 -7.73 -18.86 15.79
#